data_AF-A0A661XHT5-F1
#
_entry.id   AF-A0A661XHT5-F1
#
_cell.length_a   1.000
_cell.length_b   1.000
_cell.length_c   1.000
_cell.angle_alpha   90.00
_cell.angle_beta   90.00
_cell.angle_gamma   90.00
#
_symmetry.space_group_name_H-M   'P 1'
#
loop_
_entity.id
_entity.type
_entity.pdbx_description
1 polymer ?
#
loop_
_entity_poly.entity_id
_entity_poly.type
_entity_poly.pdbx_seq_one_letter_code
_entity_poly.pdbx_strand_id
1 'polypeptide(L)'
;MKLARTIAVLTVIVAFPAISWYYLQQGAAWRIEGLEAMRDKVSIELPHTSLIDINGETIAGIGVDFVIAVNVDPEMRVADLNDIADLFKHRGDVMLLSFNGGSPELDEAWTVVDCTTSETKTRSEDDEKSEDDARSVGNSTSEIGLKSNCDAWTNQFFKGNSNAVLIDDSLYIRNTYDLNEPGQMKLLAEHGVILFPVKRSKKIELKRGHHE
;
A
#
# COMPACT_ATOMS: atom_id res chain seq x y z
N MET A 1 26.91 -30.67 44.80
CA MET A 1 25.58 -30.20 44.34
C MET A 1 25.27 -28.73 44.65
N LYS A 2 25.81 -28.10 45.72
CA LYS A 2 25.52 -26.69 46.05
C LYS A 2 26.01 -25.69 44.99
N LEU A 3 27.22 -25.90 44.45
CA LEU A 3 27.80 -25.04 43.40
C LEU A 3 26.94 -24.98 42.13
N ALA A 4 26.48 -26.14 41.62
CA ALA A 4 25.64 -26.21 40.43
C ALA A 4 24.31 -25.47 40.61
N ARG A 5 23.72 -25.52 41.82
CA ARG A 5 22.52 -24.76 42.15
C ARG A 5 22.78 -23.25 42.13
N THR A 6 23.89 -22.81 42.71
CA THR A 6 24.28 -21.39 42.69
C THR A 6 24.48 -20.90 41.26
N ILE A 7 25.17 -21.66 40.41
CA ILE A 7 25.39 -21.31 39.00
C ILE A 7 24.05 -21.23 38.26
N ALA A 8 23.17 -22.21 38.42
CA ALA A 8 21.87 -22.21 37.76
C ALA A 8 21.03 -20.99 38.13
N VAL A 9 20.99 -20.62 39.43
CA VAL A 9 20.27 -19.42 39.89
C VAL A 9 20.88 -18.15 39.30
N LEU A 10 22.21 -18.05 39.24
CA LEU A 10 22.90 -16.88 38.69
C LEU A 10 22.67 -16.73 37.18
N THR A 11 22.66 -17.84 36.44
CA THR A 11 22.31 -17.84 35.01
C THR A 11 20.90 -17.34 34.76
N VAL A 12 19.92 -17.80 35.56
CA VAL A 12 18.52 -17.38 35.38
C VAL A 12 18.31 -15.91 35.75
N ILE A 13 18.99 -15.41 36.79
CA ILE A 13 18.81 -14.03 37.26
C ILE A 13 19.61 -13.02 36.41
N VAL A 14 20.77 -13.40 35.87
CA VAL A 14 21.66 -12.46 35.19
C VAL A 14 21.72 -12.73 33.69
N ALA A 15 22.02 -13.96 33.28
CA ALA A 15 22.26 -14.26 31.87
C ALA A 15 20.99 -14.14 31.04
N PHE A 16 19.86 -14.69 31.51
CA PHE A 16 18.61 -14.61 30.75
C PHE A 16 18.06 -13.18 30.61
N PRO A 17 18.02 -12.34 31.68
CA PRO A 17 17.64 -10.95 31.50
C PRO A 17 18.60 -10.15 30.62
N ALA A 18 19.92 -10.40 30.70
CA ALA A 18 20.89 -9.74 29.84
C ALA A 18 20.70 -10.09 28.36
N ILE A 19 20.48 -11.38 28.05
CA ILE A 19 20.19 -11.84 26.68
C ILE A 19 18.86 -11.25 26.20
N SER A 20 17.82 -11.29 27.04
CA SER A 20 16.52 -10.70 26.71
C SER A 20 16.64 -9.20 26.43
N TRP A 21 17.40 -8.47 27.24
CA TRP A 21 17.63 -7.03 27.05
C TRP A 21 18.38 -6.75 25.75
N TYR A 22 19.42 -7.55 25.43
CA TYR A 22 20.16 -7.42 24.18
C TYR A 22 19.25 -7.57 22.95
N TYR A 23 18.39 -8.60 22.92
CA TYR A 23 17.44 -8.79 21.81
C TYR A 23 16.40 -7.66 21.73
N LEU A 24 15.91 -7.17 22.87
CA LEU A 24 14.99 -6.03 22.90
C LEU A 24 15.65 -4.75 22.38
N GLN A 25 16.92 -4.52 22.73
CA GLN A 25 17.68 -3.37 22.26
C GLN A 25 17.92 -3.44 20.74
N GLN A 26 18.25 -4.61 20.20
CA GLN A 26 18.39 -4.80 18.75
C GLN A 26 17.09 -4.49 18.01
N GLY A 27 15.96 -5.02 18.49
CA GLY A 27 14.65 -4.74 17.89
C GLY A 27 14.26 -3.26 17.98
N ALA A 28 14.62 -2.58 19.07
CA ALA A 28 14.39 -1.14 19.21
C ALA A 28 15.26 -0.31 18.26
N ALA A 29 16.55 -0.64 18.13
CA ALA A 29 17.46 0.03 17.22
C ALA A 29 17.00 -0.10 15.77
N TRP A 30 16.63 -1.32 15.33
CA TRP A 30 16.09 -1.56 14.00
C TRP A 30 14.85 -0.71 13.68
N ARG A 31 13.93 -0.55 14.65
CA ARG A 31 12.75 0.32 14.47
C ARG A 31 13.11 1.79 14.34
N ILE A 32 14.05 2.27 15.15
CA ILE A 32 14.49 3.67 15.12
C ILE A 32 15.14 3.97 13.78
N GLU A 33 16.04 3.10 13.32
CA GLU A 33 16.71 3.22 12.03
C GLU A 33 15.70 3.27 10.87
N GLY A 34 14.71 2.36 10.85
CA GLY A 34 13.67 2.38 9.83
C GLY A 34 12.80 3.65 9.88
N LEU A 35 12.45 4.13 11.07
CA LEU A 35 11.73 5.40 11.22
C LEU A 35 12.55 6.61 10.77
N GLU A 36 13.86 6.61 11.03
CA GLU A 36 14.78 7.64 10.55
C GLU A 36 14.90 7.63 9.03
N ALA A 37 14.98 6.45 8.41
CA ALA A 37 14.99 6.29 6.95
C ALA A 37 13.69 6.79 6.29
N MET A 38 12.58 6.82 7.01
CA MET A 38 11.26 7.31 6.55
C MET A 38 10.89 8.69 7.10
N ARG A 39 11.85 9.42 7.70
CA ARG A 39 11.59 10.70 8.36
C ARG A 39 11.33 11.81 7.34
N ASP A 40 12.01 11.75 6.20
CA ASP A 40 11.92 12.76 5.17
C ASP A 40 10.59 12.60 4.44
N LYS A 41 9.64 13.46 4.80
CA LYS A 41 8.31 13.48 4.18
C LYS A 41 8.34 14.36 2.94
N VAL A 42 7.96 13.79 1.81
CA VAL A 42 7.56 14.61 0.66
C VAL A 42 6.05 14.80 0.77
N SER A 43 5.62 16.04 1.03
CA SER A 43 4.21 16.39 0.98
C SER A 43 3.74 16.28 -0.45
N ILE A 44 2.84 15.35 -0.69
CA ILE A 44 2.02 15.36 -1.90
C ILE A 44 0.67 15.89 -1.47
N GLU A 45 0.28 17.02 -2.04
CA GLU A 45 -1.13 17.35 -2.09
C GLU A 45 -1.77 16.31 -3.00
N LEU A 46 -2.34 15.26 -2.42
CA LEU A 46 -3.21 14.39 -3.20
C LEU A 46 -4.31 15.30 -3.73
N PRO A 47 -4.48 15.42 -5.05
CA PRO A 47 -5.63 16.16 -5.55
C PRO A 47 -6.86 15.51 -4.92
N HIS A 48 -7.78 16.33 -4.41
CA HIS A 48 -9.04 15.90 -3.76
C HIS A 48 -9.96 15.08 -4.71
N THR A 49 -9.44 14.64 -5.84
CA THR A 49 -10.07 13.76 -6.81
C THR A 49 -10.21 12.37 -6.21
N SER A 50 -11.44 11.91 -6.17
CA SER A 50 -11.78 10.51 -6.00
C SER A 50 -11.02 9.66 -7.02
N LEU A 51 -10.33 8.63 -6.55
CA LEU A 51 -9.85 7.57 -7.42
C LEU A 51 -11.06 6.78 -7.92
N ILE A 52 -10.98 6.29 -9.16
CA ILE A 52 -11.99 5.42 -9.74
C ILE A 52 -11.32 4.06 -9.95
N ASP A 53 -11.90 3.01 -9.40
CA ASP A 53 -11.46 1.63 -9.59
C ASP A 53 -11.76 1.14 -11.03
N ILE A 54 -11.18 0.02 -11.45
CA ILE A 54 -11.47 -0.63 -12.75
C ILE A 54 -12.98 -0.89 -12.98
N ASN A 55 -13.75 -1.02 -11.90
CA ASN A 55 -15.19 -1.23 -11.97
C ASN A 55 -15.99 0.07 -12.16
N GLY A 56 -15.32 1.23 -12.29
CA GLY A 56 -15.97 2.53 -12.35
C GLY A 56 -16.46 3.04 -11.00
N GLU A 57 -16.16 2.33 -9.91
CA GLU A 57 -16.56 2.73 -8.56
C GLU A 57 -15.64 3.82 -8.03
N THR A 58 -16.25 4.89 -7.52
CA THR A 58 -15.54 5.98 -6.86
C THR A 58 -15.02 5.48 -5.51
N ILE A 59 -13.70 5.43 -5.35
CA ILE A 59 -13.03 5.22 -4.07
C ILE A 59 -13.14 6.54 -3.29
N ALA A 60 -14.33 6.78 -2.73
CA ALA A 60 -14.67 8.02 -2.03
C ALA A 60 -13.99 8.04 -0.66
N GLY A 61 -12.88 8.79 -0.57
CA GLY A 61 -12.12 8.97 0.66
C GLY A 61 -11.35 7.70 1.01
N ILE A 62 -10.02 7.77 0.94
CA ILE A 62 -9.13 6.71 1.41
C ILE A 62 -9.30 6.62 2.93
N GLY A 63 -10.29 5.86 3.40
CA GLY A 63 -10.60 5.63 4.81
C GLY A 63 -9.65 4.62 5.47
N VAL A 64 -8.50 4.37 4.84
CA VAL A 64 -7.44 3.51 5.36
C VAL A 64 -6.33 4.37 5.94
N ASP A 65 -5.61 3.78 6.89
CA ASP A 65 -4.50 4.46 7.56
C ASP A 65 -3.27 4.51 6.63
N PHE A 66 -3.15 3.62 5.65
CA PHE A 66 -1.95 3.56 4.80
C PHE A 66 -2.25 3.05 3.39
N VAL A 67 -1.42 3.48 2.44
CA VAL A 67 -1.50 3.05 1.04
C VAL A 67 -0.13 2.62 0.53
N ILE A 68 -0.06 1.45 -0.10
CA ILE A 68 1.09 1.00 -0.87
C ILE A 68 0.69 1.09 -2.34
N ALA A 69 1.32 2.00 -3.07
CA ALA A 69 1.09 2.21 -4.48
C ALA A 69 2.23 1.60 -5.29
N VAL A 70 1.92 0.74 -6.26
CA VAL A 70 2.90 0.11 -7.14
C VAL A 70 2.55 0.39 -8.58
N ASN A 71 3.52 0.85 -9.35
CA ASN A 71 3.47 0.88 -10.81
C ASN A 71 3.98 -0.45 -11.33
N VAL A 72 3.09 -1.27 -11.87
CA VAL A 72 3.44 -2.61 -12.32
C VAL A 72 4.08 -2.53 -13.70
N ASP A 73 5.38 -2.81 -13.72
CA ASP A 73 6.15 -2.97 -14.95
C ASP A 73 5.95 -4.41 -15.50
N PRO A 74 5.82 -4.63 -16.82
CA PRO A 74 5.83 -5.96 -17.43
C PRO A 74 6.98 -6.88 -17.01
N GLU A 75 8.14 -6.34 -16.64
CA GLU A 75 9.29 -7.11 -16.17
C GLU A 75 9.21 -7.54 -14.69
N MET A 76 8.26 -6.96 -13.94
CA MET A 76 8.10 -7.24 -12.52
C MET A 76 7.51 -8.63 -12.29
N ARG A 77 8.09 -9.34 -11.31
CA ARG A 77 7.62 -10.68 -10.94
C ARG A 77 6.35 -10.57 -10.11
N VAL A 78 5.23 -11.01 -10.69
CA VAL A 78 3.90 -11.07 -10.03
C VAL A 78 3.94 -11.79 -8.68
N ALA A 79 4.76 -12.84 -8.57
CA ALA A 79 4.95 -13.58 -7.33
C ALA A 79 5.39 -12.66 -6.17
N ASP A 80 6.31 -11.73 -6.43
CA ASP A 80 6.84 -10.85 -5.40
C ASP A 80 5.78 -9.82 -4.95
N LEU A 81 4.87 -9.41 -5.85
CA LEU A 81 3.72 -8.56 -5.52
C LEU A 81 2.66 -9.30 -4.71
N ASN A 82 2.44 -10.58 -5.01
CA ASN A 82 1.52 -11.42 -4.25
C ASN A 82 2.09 -11.73 -2.85
N ASP A 83 3.41 -11.82 -2.69
CA ASP A 83 4.05 -11.91 -1.37
C ASP A 83 3.78 -10.65 -0.53
N ILE A 84 3.84 -9.45 -1.12
CA ILE A 84 3.42 -8.20 -0.44
C ILE A 84 1.93 -8.28 -0.07
N ALA A 85 1.09 -8.70 -1.00
CA ALA A 85 -0.35 -8.81 -0.76
C ALA A 85 -0.63 -9.75 0.41
N ASP A 86 0.03 -10.91 0.47
CA ASP A 86 -0.12 -11.87 1.55
C ASP A 86 0.28 -11.33 2.92
N LEU A 87 1.27 -10.44 2.98
CA LEU A 87 1.66 -9.76 4.21
C LEU A 87 0.57 -8.81 4.73
N PHE A 88 -0.20 -8.20 3.83
CA PHE A 88 -1.16 -7.15 4.16
C PHE A 88 -2.63 -7.52 3.96
N LYS A 89 -2.98 -8.67 3.39
CA LYS A 89 -4.37 -9.07 3.06
C LYS A 89 -5.32 -9.10 4.27
N HIS A 90 -4.80 -9.30 5.47
CA HIS A 90 -5.59 -9.32 6.70
C HIS A 90 -5.61 -7.96 7.43
N ARG A 91 -4.96 -6.95 6.85
CA ARG A 91 -4.88 -5.58 7.39
C ARG A 91 -5.95 -4.73 6.72
N GLY A 92 -7.09 -4.54 7.41
CA GLY A 92 -8.14 -3.63 6.95
C GLY A 92 -7.75 -2.14 7.00
N ASP A 93 -6.53 -1.82 7.44
CA ASP A 93 -5.98 -0.47 7.53
C ASP A 93 -4.89 -0.17 6.49
N VAL A 94 -4.61 -1.12 5.59
CA VAL A 94 -3.67 -0.96 4.46
C VAL A 94 -4.43 -1.17 3.15
N MET A 95 -4.27 -0.25 2.21
CA MET A 95 -4.76 -0.39 0.84
C MET A 95 -3.59 -0.63 -0.11
N LEU A 96 -3.72 -1.63 -0.98
CA LEU A 96 -2.75 -1.94 -2.01
C LEU A 96 -3.31 -1.40 -3.34
N LEU A 97 -2.60 -0.45 -3.94
CA LEU A 97 -2.95 0.15 -5.23
C LEU A 97 -1.94 -0.30 -6.29
N SER A 98 -2.45 -0.82 -7.40
CA SER A 98 -1.65 -1.16 -8.57
C SER A 98 -2.00 -0.20 -9.72
N PHE A 99 -0.99 0.40 -10.33
CA PHE A 99 -1.12 1.27 -11.51
C PHE A 99 -0.61 0.53 -12.75
N ASN A 100 -1.23 0.84 -13.90
CA ASN A 100 -1.04 0.20 -15.21
C ASN A 100 -1.65 -1.22 -15.32
N GLY A 101 -2.91 -1.26 -15.77
CA GLY A 101 -3.77 -2.44 -15.92
C GLY A 101 -3.38 -3.43 -17.03
N GLY A 102 -2.10 -3.72 -17.21
CA GLY A 102 -1.63 -4.82 -18.05
C GLY A 102 -1.67 -6.15 -17.31
N SER A 103 -2.85 -6.55 -16.81
CA SER A 103 -3.13 -7.70 -15.93
C SER A 103 -2.08 -8.82 -15.92
N PRO A 104 -1.09 -8.77 -15.00
CA PRO A 104 -0.60 -10.00 -14.42
C PRO A 104 -1.68 -10.54 -13.46
N GLU A 105 -1.69 -11.84 -13.17
CA GLU A 105 -2.59 -12.49 -12.19
C GLU A 105 -2.31 -11.97 -10.76
N LEU A 106 -2.68 -10.72 -10.48
CA LEU A 106 -2.59 -10.10 -9.17
C LEU A 106 -3.69 -10.65 -8.26
N ASP A 107 -3.36 -10.84 -6.98
CA ASP A 107 -4.30 -11.23 -5.95
C ASP A 107 -5.47 -10.21 -5.81
N GLU A 108 -6.64 -10.69 -5.40
CA GLU A 108 -7.84 -9.88 -5.12
C GLU A 108 -7.60 -8.78 -4.07
N ALA A 109 -6.52 -8.87 -3.29
CA ALA A 109 -6.10 -7.83 -2.35
C ALA A 109 -5.66 -6.52 -3.02
N TRP A 110 -5.28 -6.54 -4.30
CA TRP A 110 -4.89 -5.34 -5.04
C TRP A 110 -6.11 -4.63 -5.62
N THR A 111 -6.24 -3.34 -5.33
CA THR A 111 -7.12 -2.46 -6.11
C THR A 111 -6.36 -1.98 -7.32
N VAL A 112 -6.83 -2.34 -8.51
CA VAL A 112 -6.19 -1.98 -9.78
C VAL A 112 -6.76 -0.65 -10.24
N VAL A 113 -5.88 0.34 -10.42
CA VAL A 113 -6.23 1.63 -10.99
C VAL A 113 -5.89 1.57 -12.48
N ASP A 114 -6.92 1.38 -13.30
CA ASP A 114 -6.73 1.37 -14.74
C ASP A 114 -6.45 2.78 -15.25
N CYS A 115 -5.21 2.97 -15.69
CA CYS A 115 -4.77 4.20 -16.33
C CYS A 115 -4.87 4.11 -17.86
N THR A 116 -5.23 2.94 -18.40
CA THR A 116 -5.33 2.75 -19.84
C THR A 116 -6.58 3.45 -20.37
N THR A 117 -6.34 4.21 -21.42
CA THR A 117 -7.35 4.92 -22.17
C THR A 117 -8.43 3.95 -22.63
N SER A 118 -9.68 4.18 -22.22
CA SER A 118 -10.73 3.98 -23.22
C SER A 118 -10.42 5.02 -24.30
N GLU A 119 -9.71 4.61 -25.36
CA GLU A 119 -9.89 5.29 -26.62
C GLU A 119 -11.41 5.21 -26.85
N THR A 120 -12.11 6.32 -26.59
CA THR A 120 -13.43 6.50 -27.15
C THR A 120 -13.19 6.38 -28.63
N LYS A 121 -13.41 5.16 -29.14
CA LYS A 121 -13.63 4.87 -30.53
C LYS A 121 -14.85 5.74 -30.84
N THR A 122 -14.60 7.00 -31.19
CA THR A 122 -15.55 7.82 -31.92
C THR A 122 -15.82 6.98 -33.15
N ARG A 123 -16.85 6.16 -33.01
CA ARG A 123 -17.50 5.44 -34.06
C ARG A 123 -17.92 6.56 -34.99
N SER A 124 -17.07 6.85 -35.95
CA SER A 124 -17.49 7.43 -37.21
C SER A 124 -18.45 6.40 -37.77
N GLU A 125 -19.69 6.46 -37.30
CA GLU A 125 -20.83 6.16 -38.13
C GLU A 125 -20.67 7.10 -39.31
N ASP A 126 -20.06 6.54 -40.37
CA ASP A 126 -20.38 6.88 -41.74
C ASP A 126 -21.89 6.65 -41.91
N ASP A 127 -22.71 7.49 -41.27
CA ASP A 127 -24.13 7.60 -41.54
C ASP A 127 -24.34 8.82 -42.42
N GLU A 128 -24.69 8.46 -43.65
CA GLU A 128 -25.35 9.27 -44.64
C GLU A 128 -26.37 10.23 -44.00
N LYS A 129 -26.09 11.52 -44.11
CA LYS A 129 -26.99 12.49 -44.77
C LYS A 129 -28.49 12.32 -44.43
N SER A 130 -28.93 12.84 -43.28
CA SER A 130 -30.25 13.45 -43.18
C SER A 130 -30.20 14.72 -42.32
N GLU A 131 -30.35 15.87 -42.98
CA GLU A 131 -30.78 17.11 -42.35
C GLU A 131 -32.22 16.90 -41.86
N ASP A 132 -32.45 16.99 -40.56
CA ASP A 132 -33.49 17.85 -39.96
C ASP A 132 -33.59 17.61 -38.44
N ASP A 133 -33.71 18.71 -37.72
CA ASP A 133 -34.19 18.87 -36.34
C ASP A 133 -33.31 18.53 -35.12
N ALA A 134 -32.70 19.62 -34.63
CA ALA A 134 -32.90 20.18 -33.29
C ALA A 134 -32.35 19.46 -32.03
N ARG A 135 -31.32 20.13 -31.47
CA ARG A 135 -31.04 20.35 -30.04
C ARG A 135 -30.95 19.12 -29.14
N SER A 136 -29.76 18.53 -29.10
CA SER A 136 -29.25 17.85 -27.91
C SER A 136 -27.89 18.45 -27.54
N VAL A 137 -27.88 19.36 -26.57
CA VAL A 137 -26.66 19.84 -25.90
C VAL A 137 -26.36 18.83 -24.79
N GLY A 138 -25.64 17.76 -25.16
CA GLY A 138 -25.17 16.74 -24.22
C GLY A 138 -23.78 17.10 -23.68
N ASN A 139 -23.67 17.23 -22.36
CA ASN A 139 -22.43 17.41 -21.63
C ASN A 139 -21.44 16.24 -21.87
N SER A 140 -20.39 16.47 -22.66
CA SER A 140 -19.24 15.56 -22.82
C SER A 140 -17.96 16.17 -22.23
N THR A 141 -17.98 16.49 -20.93
CA THR A 141 -16.82 17.09 -20.23
C THR A 141 -16.25 16.24 -19.09
N SER A 142 -16.77 15.05 -18.82
CA SER A 142 -16.37 14.26 -17.63
C SER A 142 -15.21 13.27 -17.85
N GLU A 143 -14.93 12.80 -19.06
CA GLU A 143 -13.94 11.73 -19.28
C GLU A 143 -12.52 12.25 -19.60
N ILE A 144 -12.40 13.39 -20.27
CA ILE A 144 -11.10 14.00 -20.64
C ILE A 144 -10.32 14.43 -19.37
N GLY A 145 -11.01 14.74 -18.28
CA GLY A 145 -10.39 15.13 -17.01
C GLY A 145 -9.79 13.99 -16.17
N LEU A 146 -10.16 12.73 -16.43
CA LEU A 146 -9.65 11.57 -15.67
C LEU A 146 -8.28 11.11 -16.17
N LYS A 147 -8.06 11.11 -17.50
CA LYS A 147 -6.78 10.71 -18.11
C LYS A 147 -5.62 11.62 -17.71
N SER A 148 -5.84 12.94 -17.69
CA SER A 148 -4.80 13.90 -17.28
C SER A 148 -4.33 13.71 -15.84
N ASN A 149 -5.16 13.08 -15.00
CA ASN A 149 -4.83 12.89 -13.59
C ASN A 149 -3.98 11.63 -13.36
N CYS A 150 -4.21 10.52 -14.06
CA CYS A 150 -3.40 9.31 -13.84
C CYS A 150 -1.92 9.51 -14.23
N ASP A 151 -1.63 10.13 -15.38
CA ASP A 151 -0.26 10.45 -15.77
C ASP A 151 0.38 11.45 -14.82
N ALA A 152 -0.39 12.41 -14.31
CA ALA A 152 0.10 13.36 -13.31
C ALA A 152 0.43 12.63 -12.00
N TRP A 153 -0.42 11.70 -11.56
CA TRP A 153 -0.20 10.89 -10.37
C TRP A 153 1.05 10.02 -10.53
N THR A 154 1.13 9.22 -11.58
CA THR A 154 2.27 8.32 -11.78
C THR A 154 3.59 9.08 -11.85
N ASN A 155 3.66 10.19 -12.58
CA ASN A 155 4.86 11.04 -12.62
C ASN A 155 5.17 11.74 -11.28
N GLN A 156 4.17 11.98 -10.45
CA GLN A 156 4.34 12.62 -9.14
C GLN A 156 4.81 11.62 -8.06
N PHE A 157 4.23 10.41 -8.04
CA PHE A 157 4.58 9.34 -7.10
C PHE A 157 5.90 8.66 -7.48
N PHE A 158 6.04 8.31 -8.75
CA PHE A 158 7.15 7.50 -9.24
C PHE A 158 8.18 8.41 -9.91
N LYS A 159 9.04 9.02 -9.09
CA LYS A 159 10.15 9.86 -9.59
C LYS A 159 11.40 9.00 -9.81
N GLY A 160 11.96 9.08 -11.01
CA GLY A 160 13.16 8.33 -11.38
C GLY A 160 12.82 6.86 -11.66
N ASN A 161 13.57 5.94 -11.05
CA ASN A 161 13.40 4.49 -11.27
C ASN A 161 12.46 3.83 -10.25
N SER A 162 11.87 4.59 -9.32
CA SER A 162 10.98 4.01 -8.31
C SER A 162 9.69 3.53 -8.96
N ASN A 163 9.26 2.32 -8.63
CA ASN A 163 8.00 1.72 -9.08
C ASN A 163 7.09 1.32 -7.91
N ALA A 164 7.48 1.61 -6.66
CA ALA A 164 6.59 1.49 -5.50
C ALA A 164 6.73 2.68 -4.55
N VAL A 165 5.64 3.03 -3.87
CA VAL A 165 5.55 4.14 -2.93
C VAL A 165 4.77 3.72 -1.70
N LEU A 166 5.27 4.12 -0.53
CA LEU A 166 4.60 3.96 0.75
C LEU A 166 4.04 5.30 1.24
N ILE A 167 2.73 5.35 1.46
CA ILE A 167 1.98 6.56 1.83
C ILE A 167 1.34 6.36 3.20
N ASP A 168 1.40 7.38 4.06
CA ASP A 168 0.80 7.36 5.40
C ASP A 168 -0.65 7.90 5.46
N ASP A 169 -1.22 7.83 6.66
CA ASP A 169 -2.58 8.29 7.01
C ASP A 169 -2.80 9.78 6.76
N SER A 170 -1.70 10.51 6.76
CA SER A 170 -1.62 11.94 6.56
C SER A 170 -1.34 12.28 5.08
N LEU A 171 -1.36 11.27 4.19
CA LEU A 171 -1.14 11.35 2.75
C LEU A 171 0.25 11.82 2.33
N TYR A 172 1.25 11.65 3.21
CA TYR A 172 2.65 11.93 2.88
C TYR A 172 3.32 10.68 2.30
N ILE A 173 4.12 10.86 1.25
CA ILE A 173 5.08 9.82 0.86
C ILE A 173 6.10 9.70 1.99
N ARG A 174 6.23 8.48 2.49
CA ARG A 174 7.27 8.10 3.46
C ARG A 174 8.52 7.61 2.79
N ASN A 175 8.37 6.83 1.71
CA ASN A 175 9.50 6.36 0.93
C ASN A 175 9.06 5.90 -0.47
N THR A 176 10.02 5.81 -1.38
CA THR A 176 9.87 5.31 -2.75
C THR A 176 10.88 4.17 -2.97
N TYR A 177 10.49 3.15 -3.70
CA TYR A 177 11.28 1.94 -3.88
C TYR A 177 11.35 1.57 -5.35
N ASP A 178 12.48 0.99 -5.75
CA ASP A 178 12.66 0.33 -7.03
C ASP A 178 12.62 -1.19 -6.80
N LEU A 179 11.45 -1.80 -6.96
CA LEU A 179 11.23 -3.23 -6.75
C LEU A 179 11.99 -4.13 -7.74
N ASN A 180 12.61 -3.55 -8.79
CA ASN A 180 13.51 -4.30 -9.67
C ASN A 180 14.91 -4.45 -9.03
N GLU A 181 15.25 -3.60 -8.06
CA GLU A 181 16.52 -3.70 -7.33
C GLU A 181 16.42 -4.76 -6.21
N PRO A 182 17.40 -5.68 -6.10
CA PRO A 182 17.39 -6.70 -5.08
C PRO A 182 17.40 -6.11 -3.67
N GLY A 183 16.45 -6.54 -2.85
CA GLY A 183 16.35 -6.12 -1.44
C GLY A 183 15.39 -4.95 -1.19
N GLN A 184 15.01 -4.17 -2.21
CA GLN A 184 14.03 -3.09 -2.05
C GLN A 184 12.65 -3.61 -1.65
N MET A 185 12.27 -4.78 -2.17
CA MET A 185 11.06 -5.50 -1.75
C MET A 185 11.03 -5.79 -0.25
N LYS A 186 12.14 -6.33 0.28
CA LYS A 186 12.30 -6.59 1.71
C LYS A 186 12.23 -5.30 2.51
N LEU A 187 12.86 -4.24 2.02
CA LEU A 187 12.86 -2.93 2.68
C LEU A 187 11.46 -2.31 2.73
N LEU A 188 10.67 -2.41 1.65
CA LEU A 188 9.27 -2.00 1.62
C LEU A 188 8.45 -2.76 2.66
N ALA A 189 8.58 -4.08 2.72
CA ALA A 189 7.89 -4.90 3.71
C ALA A 189 8.29 -4.53 5.15
N GLU A 190 9.59 -4.33 5.40
CA GLU A 190 10.12 -3.91 6.71
C GLU A 190 9.57 -2.54 7.13
N HIS A 191 9.63 -1.55 6.23
CA HIS A 191 9.08 -0.21 6.45
C HIS A 191 7.57 -0.25 6.70
N GLY A 192 6.82 -1.04 5.92
CA GLY A 192 5.40 -1.27 6.15
C GLY A 192 5.14 -1.80 7.56
N VAL A 193 5.80 -2.89 7.97
CA VAL A 193 5.60 -3.45 9.31
C VAL A 193 5.96 -2.47 10.44
N ILE A 194 6.96 -1.60 10.25
CA ILE A 194 7.33 -0.55 11.21
C ILE A 194 6.22 0.50 11.32
N LEU A 195 5.69 0.97 10.18
CA LEU A 195 4.64 1.99 10.15
C LEU A 195 3.27 1.46 10.58
N PHE A 196 3.03 0.16 10.42
CA PHE A 196 1.74 -0.47 10.67
C PHE A 196 1.75 -1.28 11.97
N PRO A 197 1.87 -0.66 13.16
CA PRO A 197 1.82 -1.41 14.39
C PRO A 197 0.51 -2.21 14.44
N VAL A 198 0.62 -3.49 14.78
CA VAL A 198 -0.55 -4.36 14.92
C VAL A 198 -1.45 -3.75 15.99
N LYS A 199 -2.65 -3.28 15.59
CA LYS A 199 -3.66 -2.81 16.54
C LYS A 199 -3.87 -3.95 17.54
N ARG A 200 -3.65 -3.67 18.83
CA ARG A 200 -3.82 -4.70 19.87
C ARG A 200 -5.26 -5.20 19.78
N SER A 201 -5.44 -6.48 19.47
CA SER A 201 -6.77 -7.07 19.45
C SER A 201 -7.41 -6.84 20.81
N LYS A 202 -8.70 -6.48 20.80
CA LYS A 202 -9.44 -6.24 22.04
C LYS A 202 -9.34 -7.50 22.88
N LYS A 203 -8.84 -7.37 24.11
CA LYS A 203 -8.63 -8.50 25.02
C LYS A 203 -9.94 -9.29 25.10
N ILE A 204 -9.89 -10.57 24.73
CA ILE A 204 -11.06 -11.44 24.82
C ILE A 204 -11.40 -11.56 26.30
N GLU A 205 -12.44 -10.86 26.74
CA GLU A 205 -12.99 -11.02 28.07
C GLU A 205 -13.71 -12.37 28.11
N LEU A 206 -13.10 -13.33 28.80
CA LEU A 206 -13.74 -14.61 29.09
C LEU A 206 -14.96 -14.32 29.98
N LYS A 207 -16.15 -14.30 29.37
CA LYS A 207 -17.40 -14.37 30.11
C LYS A 207 -17.41 -15.71 30.86
N ARG A 208 -17.11 -15.68 32.15
CA ARG A 208 -17.36 -16.84 33.02
C ARG A 208 -18.87 -16.97 33.14
N GLY A 209 -19.44 -17.95 32.46
CA GLY A 209 -20.82 -18.34 32.70
C GLY A 209 -20.94 -18.78 34.15
N HIS A 210 -21.70 -18.03 34.95
CA HIS A 210 -22.30 -18.61 36.15
C HIS A 210 -23.34 -19.62 35.65
N HIS A 211 -23.00 -20.90 35.72
CA HIS A 211 -24.01 -21.94 35.83
C HIS A 211 -24.65 -21.76 37.21
N GLU A 212 -25.81 -21.12 37.23
CA GLU A 212 -26.78 -21.24 38.32
C GLU A 212 -27.64 -22.50 38.11
#